data_AF-A0A934C1L7-F1
#
_entry.id   AF-A0A934C1L7-F1
#
_cell.length_a   1.000
_cell.length_b   1.000
_cell.length_c   1.000
_cell.angle_alpha   90.00
_cell.angle_beta   90.00
_cell.angle_gamma   90.00
#
_symmetry.space_group_name_H-M   'P 1'
#
loop_
_entity.id
_entity.type
_entity.pdbx_description
1 polymer ?
#
loop_
_entity_poly.entity_id
_entity_poly.type
_entity_poly.pdbx_seq_one_letter_code
_entity_poly.pdbx_strand_id
1 'polypeptide(L)'
;MKPSLPPLALTVLLLLLLAARPNVMAGEPSPRPPAELKELAAVEQFLGLSDTELDQMQQVLARIRAMKPEERAALRAEVAKYRQLPEAQRQQLRQGWGWMPREIQDAWREMMQSATTEERTEIQTKLQAMSPDDRLAFRRQLTEAYLKKKAEKKAGKP
;
A
#
# COMPACT_ATOMS: atom_id res chain seq x y z
N MET A 1 -11.00 36.67 79.60
CA MET A 1 -12.21 36.46 78.77
C MET A 1 -11.80 36.60 77.31
N LYS A 2 -11.87 35.52 76.53
CA LYS A 2 -11.49 35.48 75.12
C LYS A 2 -12.69 35.97 74.28
N PRO A 3 -12.55 37.02 73.43
CA PRO A 3 -13.54 37.25 72.38
C PRO A 3 -13.26 36.28 71.22
N SER A 4 -14.23 35.40 70.99
CA SER A 4 -14.34 34.49 69.85
C SER A 4 -14.67 35.30 68.59
N LEU A 5 -13.80 35.27 67.58
CA LEU A 5 -14.04 35.84 66.26
C LEU A 5 -14.77 34.79 65.38
N PRO A 6 -15.83 35.16 64.66
CA PRO A 6 -16.67 34.21 63.91
C PRO A 6 -15.96 33.64 62.66
N PRO A 7 -16.19 32.36 62.32
CA PRO A 7 -15.47 31.61 61.27
C PRO A 7 -15.92 31.93 59.84
N LEU A 8 -16.48 33.12 59.59
CA LEU A 8 -17.05 33.50 58.29
C LEU A 8 -16.29 34.63 57.58
N ALA A 9 -15.23 35.17 58.19
CA ALA A 9 -14.36 36.17 57.55
C ALA A 9 -13.12 35.56 56.85
N LEU A 10 -12.87 34.26 57.01
CA LEU A 10 -11.72 33.57 56.37
C LEU A 10 -12.09 32.88 55.04
N THR A 11 -13.36 32.88 54.65
CA THR A 11 -13.86 32.26 53.41
C THR A 11 -13.96 33.23 52.23
N VAL A 12 -13.73 34.54 52.44
CA VAL A 12 -13.76 35.55 51.37
C VAL A 12 -12.36 35.97 50.91
N LEU A 13 -11.31 35.74 51.71
CA LEU A 13 -9.94 36.14 51.35
C LEU A 13 -9.15 35.07 50.56
N LEU A 14 -9.60 33.80 50.54
CA LEU A 14 -8.95 32.75 49.74
C LEU A 14 -9.52 32.63 48.31
N LEU A 15 -10.61 33.35 48.00
CA LEU A 15 -11.17 33.48 46.65
C LEU A 15 -10.53 34.62 45.83
N LEU A 16 -9.60 35.39 46.42
CA LEU A 16 -8.90 36.52 45.79
C LEU A 16 -7.43 36.23 45.42
N LEU A 17 -6.96 34.98 45.58
CA LEU A 17 -5.64 34.51 45.12
C LEU A 17 -5.69 33.72 43.81
N LEU A 18 -6.86 33.68 43.14
CA LEU A 18 -7.08 33.00 41.87
C LEU A 18 -7.07 33.94 40.65
N ALA A 19 -6.33 35.04 40.70
CA ALA A 19 -6.30 36.07 39.64
C ALA A 19 -4.88 36.50 39.21
N ALA A 20 -3.90 35.63 39.35
CA ALA A 20 -2.56 35.85 38.80
C ALA A 20 -2.03 34.58 38.13
N ARG A 21 -2.77 34.05 37.16
CA ARG A 21 -2.12 33.28 36.09
C ARG A 21 -1.57 34.29 35.10
N PRO A 22 -0.26 34.27 34.78
CA PRO A 22 0.21 35.02 33.62
C PRO A 22 -0.60 34.53 32.44
N ASN A 23 -1.29 35.50 31.83
CA ASN A 23 -1.94 35.36 30.55
C ASN A 23 -0.85 34.88 29.59
N VAL A 24 -0.74 33.56 29.39
CA VAL A 24 -0.04 33.02 28.24
C VAL A 24 -0.88 33.51 27.09
N MET A 25 -0.48 34.66 26.54
CA MET A 25 -0.96 35.17 25.28
C MET A 25 -1.11 33.97 24.37
N ALA A 26 -2.34 33.76 23.89
CA ALA A 26 -2.60 32.85 22.81
C ALA A 26 -1.72 33.29 21.65
N GLY A 27 -0.50 32.74 21.60
CA GLY A 27 0.32 32.76 20.42
C GLY A 27 -0.54 32.10 19.37
N GLU A 28 -0.84 32.83 18.30
CA GLU A 28 -1.40 32.24 17.10
C GLU A 28 -0.71 30.90 16.87
N PRO A 29 -1.45 29.81 16.63
CA PRO A 29 -0.82 28.52 16.40
C PRO A 29 0.18 28.72 15.28
N SER A 30 1.48 28.65 15.61
CA SER A 30 2.53 28.79 14.61
C SER A 30 2.16 27.85 13.47
N PRO A 31 2.16 28.34 12.20
CA PRO A 31 1.78 27.50 11.08
C PRO A 31 2.66 26.27 11.13
N ARG A 32 2.04 25.10 11.33
CA ARG A 32 2.77 23.84 11.49
C ARG A 32 3.72 23.69 10.31
N PRO A 33 4.99 23.32 10.53
CA PRO A 33 5.92 23.14 9.45
C PRO A 33 5.36 22.11 8.45
N PRO A 34 5.58 22.30 7.14
CA PRO A 34 4.96 21.49 6.09
C PRO A 34 5.31 19.99 6.16
N ALA A 35 6.34 19.60 6.92
CA ALA A 35 6.67 18.22 7.20
C ALA A 35 5.65 17.57 8.15
N GLU A 36 5.30 18.23 9.26
CA GLU A 36 4.32 17.73 10.23
C GLU A 36 2.92 17.60 9.60
N LEU A 37 2.55 18.53 8.70
CA LEU A 37 1.28 18.44 7.97
C LEU A 37 1.24 17.22 7.03
N LYS A 38 2.38 16.85 6.43
CA LYS A 38 2.49 15.63 5.60
C LYS A 38 2.44 14.35 6.43
N GLU A 39 3.06 14.36 7.60
CA GLU A 39 3.01 13.23 8.53
C GLU A 39 1.59 12.98 9.00
N LEU A 40 0.86 14.03 9.38
CA LEU A 40 -0.55 13.92 9.79
C LEU A 40 -1.45 13.44 8.65
N ALA A 41 -1.27 13.97 7.42
CA ALA A 41 -2.02 13.49 6.25
C ALA A 41 -1.76 12.01 5.95
N ALA A 42 -0.51 11.55 6.14
CA ALA A 42 -0.18 10.13 5.98
C ALA A 42 -0.84 9.27 7.07
N VAL A 43 -0.85 9.74 8.33
CA VAL A 43 -1.53 9.06 9.43
C VAL A 43 -3.04 8.97 9.19
N GLU A 44 -3.68 10.06 8.77
CA GLU A 44 -5.10 10.08 8.40
C GLU A 44 -5.42 9.09 7.29
N GLN A 45 -4.52 8.96 6.30
CA GLN A 45 -4.66 7.96 5.24
C GLN A 45 -4.63 6.52 5.80
N PHE A 46 -3.77 6.21 6.77
CA PHE A 46 -3.73 4.88 7.39
C PHE A 46 -4.94 4.61 8.28
N LEU A 47 -5.44 5.61 9.00
CA LEU A 47 -6.63 5.48 9.84
C LEU A 47 -7.91 5.21 9.02
N GLY A 48 -7.91 5.59 7.75
CA GLY A 48 -9.00 5.31 6.81
C GLY A 48 -8.97 3.92 6.18
N LEU A 49 -7.92 3.12 6.39
CA LEU A 49 -7.81 1.77 5.84
C LEU A 49 -8.54 0.74 6.71
N SER A 50 -9.16 -0.24 6.08
CA SER A 50 -9.69 -1.43 6.74
C SER A 50 -8.57 -2.35 7.25
N ASP A 51 -8.88 -3.24 8.18
CA ASP A 51 -7.92 -4.24 8.69
C ASP A 51 -7.28 -5.07 7.56
N THR A 52 -8.08 -5.48 6.58
CA THR A 52 -7.60 -6.20 5.40
C THR A 52 -6.58 -5.39 4.59
N GLU A 53 -6.82 -4.10 4.42
CA GLU A 53 -5.90 -3.21 3.68
C GLU A 53 -4.62 -2.93 4.48
N LEU A 54 -4.73 -2.82 5.80
CA LEU A 54 -3.58 -2.69 6.70
C LEU A 54 -2.70 -3.95 6.64
N ASP A 55 -3.29 -5.14 6.65
CA ASP A 55 -2.58 -6.41 6.52
C ASP A 55 -1.86 -6.51 5.16
N GLN A 56 -2.53 -6.12 4.07
CA GLN A 56 -1.90 -6.06 2.74
C GLN A 56 -0.70 -5.10 2.73
N MET A 57 -0.83 -3.94 3.37
CA MET A 57 0.26 -2.98 3.48
C MET A 57 1.44 -3.55 4.26
N GLN A 58 1.19 -4.25 5.37
CA GLN A 58 2.24 -4.91 6.15
C GLN A 58 3.00 -5.95 5.31
N GLN A 59 2.29 -6.75 4.50
CA GLN A 59 2.91 -7.73 3.60
C GLN A 59 3.78 -7.05 2.53
N VAL A 60 3.30 -5.96 1.93
CA VAL A 60 4.07 -5.19 0.95
C VAL A 60 5.34 -4.61 1.60
N LEU A 61 5.22 -4.02 2.79
CA LEU A 61 6.36 -3.48 3.54
C LEU A 61 7.36 -4.57 3.92
N ALA A 62 6.90 -5.74 4.36
CA ALA A 62 7.76 -6.87 4.66
C ALA A 62 8.55 -7.31 3.42
N ARG A 63 7.90 -7.41 2.26
CA ARG A 63 8.55 -7.73 0.99
C ARG A 63 9.60 -6.69 0.61
N ILE A 64 9.30 -5.39 0.73
CA ILE A 64 10.24 -4.31 0.42
C ILE A 64 11.44 -4.32 1.39
N ARG A 65 11.21 -4.62 2.67
CA ARG A 65 12.29 -4.75 3.67
C ARG A 65 13.21 -5.92 3.39
N ALA A 66 12.68 -7.02 2.84
CA ALA A 66 13.45 -8.19 2.44
C ALA A 66 14.29 -7.98 1.17
N MET A 67 14.00 -6.95 0.36
CA MET A 67 14.76 -6.65 -0.86
C MET A 67 16.14 -6.06 -0.56
N LYS A 68 17.12 -6.44 -1.38
CA LYS A 68 18.46 -5.82 -1.40
C LYS A 68 18.36 -4.35 -1.86
N PRO A 69 19.36 -3.50 -1.51
CA PRO A 69 19.39 -2.11 -1.95
C PRO A 69 19.26 -1.94 -3.48
N GLU A 70 19.91 -2.80 -4.25
CA GLU A 70 19.86 -2.80 -5.72
C GLU A 70 18.46 -3.13 -6.25
N GLU A 71 17.81 -4.14 -5.69
CA GLU A 71 16.44 -4.54 -6.05
C GLU A 71 15.44 -3.42 -5.74
N ARG A 72 15.60 -2.74 -4.59
CA ARG A 72 14.79 -1.55 -4.26
C ARG A 72 15.03 -0.40 -5.23
N ALA A 73 16.27 -0.20 -5.68
CA ALA A 73 16.59 0.84 -6.67
C ALA A 73 15.95 0.52 -8.04
N ALA A 74 16.02 -0.73 -8.48
CA ALA A 74 15.35 -1.21 -9.69
C ALA A 74 13.83 -0.99 -9.61
N LEU A 75 13.21 -1.40 -8.51
CA LEU A 75 11.77 -1.21 -8.28
C LEU A 75 11.37 0.27 -8.33
N ARG A 76 12.15 1.18 -7.72
CA ARG A 76 11.89 2.63 -7.81
C ARG A 76 11.96 3.13 -9.26
N ALA A 77 12.93 2.67 -10.03
CA ALA A 77 13.07 3.05 -11.43
C ALA A 77 11.88 2.58 -12.29
N GLU A 78 11.38 1.37 -12.04
CA GLU A 78 10.19 0.84 -12.70
C GLU A 78 8.93 1.64 -12.36
N VAL A 79 8.73 1.95 -11.07
CA VAL A 79 7.61 2.80 -10.63
C VAL A 79 7.68 4.19 -11.26
N ALA A 80 8.88 4.77 -11.38
CA ALA A 80 9.07 6.06 -12.03
C ALA A 80 8.68 6.01 -13.53
N LYS A 81 9.13 4.98 -14.25
CA LYS A 81 8.73 4.74 -15.65
C LYS A 81 7.23 4.60 -15.80
N TYR A 82 6.59 3.81 -14.93
CA TYR A 82 5.14 3.64 -14.94
C TYR A 82 4.39 4.97 -14.74
N ARG A 83 4.85 5.82 -13.82
CA ARG A 83 4.24 7.14 -13.56
C ARG A 83 4.37 8.12 -14.72
N GLN A 84 5.37 7.94 -15.58
CA GLN A 84 5.58 8.75 -16.79
C GLN A 84 4.67 8.33 -17.96
N LEU A 85 4.05 7.15 -17.89
CA LEU A 85 3.14 6.70 -18.95
C LEU A 85 1.87 7.54 -18.99
N PRO A 86 1.32 7.85 -20.19
CA PRO A 86 0.01 8.45 -20.35
C PRO A 86 -1.08 7.68 -19.59
N GLU A 87 -2.10 8.38 -19.09
CA GLU A 87 -3.18 7.76 -18.30
C GLU A 87 -3.88 6.61 -19.03
N ALA A 88 -4.11 6.74 -20.33
CA ALA A 88 -4.68 5.67 -21.14
C ALA A 88 -3.80 4.40 -21.15
N GLN A 89 -2.48 4.55 -21.22
CA GLN A 89 -1.55 3.42 -21.16
C GLN A 89 -1.48 2.83 -19.74
N ARG A 90 -1.52 3.67 -18.70
CA ARG A 90 -1.61 3.21 -17.31
C ARG A 90 -2.91 2.45 -17.05
N GLN A 91 -4.04 2.91 -17.60
CA GLN A 91 -5.31 2.18 -17.54
C GLN A 91 -5.21 0.84 -18.23
N GLN A 92 -4.63 0.78 -19.43
CA GLN A 92 -4.42 -0.48 -20.14
C GLN A 92 -3.51 -1.44 -19.36
N LEU A 93 -2.50 -0.92 -18.67
CA LEU A 93 -1.66 -1.72 -17.77
C LEU A 93 -2.46 -2.20 -16.55
N ARG A 94 -3.23 -1.35 -15.87
CA ARG A 94 -4.07 -1.74 -14.71
C ARG A 94 -5.11 -2.79 -15.08
N GLN A 95 -5.74 -2.63 -16.23
CA GLN A 95 -6.82 -3.49 -16.73
C GLN A 95 -6.28 -4.73 -17.48
N GLY A 96 -4.95 -4.88 -17.57
CA GLY A 96 -4.31 -5.81 -18.48
C GLY A 96 -3.27 -6.71 -17.86
N TRP A 97 -2.59 -7.48 -18.72
CA TRP A 97 -1.52 -8.41 -18.36
C TRP A 97 -0.16 -7.72 -18.17
N GLY A 98 -0.02 -6.45 -18.56
CA GLY A 98 1.27 -5.78 -18.70
C GLY A 98 1.96 -5.41 -17.38
N TRP A 99 1.27 -5.49 -16.24
CA TRP A 99 1.88 -5.29 -14.91
C TRP A 99 2.52 -6.56 -14.34
N MET A 100 2.29 -7.73 -14.94
CA MET A 100 2.87 -8.99 -14.46
C MET A 100 4.40 -8.99 -14.61
N PRO A 101 5.16 -9.66 -13.71
CA PRO A 101 6.61 -9.80 -13.82
C PRO A 101 7.03 -10.35 -15.18
N ARG A 102 8.19 -9.91 -15.70
CA ARG A 102 8.68 -10.35 -17.02
C ARG A 102 8.82 -11.86 -17.10
N GLU A 103 9.26 -12.53 -16.03
CA GLU A 103 9.37 -13.99 -16.01
C GLU A 103 8.03 -14.68 -16.28
N ILE A 104 6.93 -14.12 -15.75
CA ILE A 104 5.58 -14.64 -15.97
C ILE A 104 5.13 -14.35 -17.41
N GLN A 105 5.41 -13.16 -17.94
CA GLN A 105 5.11 -12.83 -19.34
C GLN A 105 5.87 -13.73 -20.32
N ASP A 106 7.14 -14.01 -20.03
CA ASP A 106 8.01 -14.85 -20.84
C ASP A 106 7.57 -16.31 -20.79
N ALA A 107 7.25 -16.81 -19.60
CA ALA A 107 6.72 -18.17 -19.43
C ALA A 107 5.38 -18.35 -20.16
N TRP A 108 4.48 -17.35 -20.16
CA TRP A 108 3.27 -17.39 -20.97
C TRP A 108 3.59 -17.47 -22.47
N ARG A 109 4.53 -16.65 -22.97
CA ARG A 109 4.95 -16.67 -24.37
C ARG A 109 5.54 -18.03 -24.75
N GLU A 110 6.44 -18.56 -23.94
CA GLU A 110 7.07 -19.87 -24.14
C GLU A 110 6.03 -21.00 -24.12
N MET A 111 5.12 -21.00 -23.14
CA MET A 111 4.03 -21.96 -23.05
C MET A 111 3.18 -21.94 -24.33
N MET A 112 2.70 -20.77 -24.75
CA MET A 112 1.88 -20.63 -25.96
C MET A 112 2.67 -20.99 -27.23
N GLN A 113 3.97 -20.73 -27.29
CA GLN A 113 4.82 -21.15 -28.42
C GLN A 113 5.05 -22.66 -28.46
N SER A 114 5.03 -23.32 -27.30
CA SER A 114 5.20 -24.78 -27.20
C SER A 114 3.90 -25.58 -27.35
N ALA A 115 2.75 -24.94 -27.13
CA ALA A 115 1.43 -25.55 -27.25
C ALA A 115 1.08 -25.88 -28.71
N THR A 116 0.26 -26.91 -28.91
CA THR A 116 -0.25 -27.28 -30.25
C THR A 116 -1.23 -26.22 -30.77
N THR A 117 -1.54 -26.25 -32.07
CA THR A 117 -2.53 -25.34 -32.65
C THR A 117 -3.89 -25.48 -31.97
N GLU A 118 -4.34 -26.71 -31.71
CA GLU A 118 -5.61 -26.99 -31.05
C GLU A 118 -5.64 -26.42 -29.62
N GLU A 119 -4.60 -26.68 -28.82
CA GLU A 119 -4.49 -26.15 -27.46
C GLU A 119 -4.48 -24.61 -27.45
N ARG A 120 -3.75 -23.97 -28.37
CA ARG A 120 -3.75 -22.50 -28.49
C ARG A 120 -5.15 -21.98 -28.81
N THR A 121 -5.86 -22.61 -29.75
CA THR A 121 -7.22 -22.20 -30.12
C THR A 121 -8.21 -22.36 -28.97
N GLU A 122 -8.08 -23.42 -28.18
CA GLU A 122 -8.93 -23.63 -27.01
C GLU A 122 -8.66 -22.58 -25.93
N ILE A 123 -7.37 -22.33 -25.62
CA ILE A 123 -6.97 -21.29 -24.66
C ILE A 123 -7.47 -19.92 -25.11
N GLN A 124 -7.34 -19.60 -26.40
CA GLN A 124 -7.75 -18.31 -26.94
C GLN A 124 -9.27 -18.14 -26.93
N THR A 125 -10.03 -19.20 -27.26
CA THR A 125 -11.49 -19.21 -27.18
C THR A 125 -11.96 -19.00 -25.73
N LYS A 126 -11.36 -19.70 -24.77
CA LYS A 126 -11.66 -19.53 -23.34
C LYS A 126 -11.37 -18.10 -22.88
N LEU A 127 -10.23 -17.53 -23.27
CA LEU A 127 -9.89 -16.15 -22.93
C LEU A 127 -10.88 -15.14 -23.51
N GLN A 128 -11.36 -15.33 -24.75
CA GLN A 128 -12.31 -14.41 -25.37
C GLN A 128 -13.68 -14.43 -24.67
N ALA A 129 -14.11 -15.59 -24.19
CA ALA A 129 -15.38 -15.76 -23.48
C ALA A 129 -15.38 -15.19 -22.04
N MET A 130 -14.21 -14.99 -21.45
CA MET A 130 -14.04 -14.53 -20.06
C MET A 130 -14.09 -13.00 -19.92
N SER A 131 -14.43 -12.54 -18.71
CA SER A 131 -14.28 -11.13 -18.32
C SER A 131 -12.79 -10.73 -18.23
N PRO A 132 -12.42 -9.43 -18.25
CA PRO A 132 -11.03 -9.01 -18.13
C PRO A 132 -10.30 -9.56 -16.89
N ASP A 133 -10.96 -9.59 -15.73
CA ASP A 133 -10.38 -10.09 -14.48
C ASP A 133 -10.20 -11.62 -14.52
N ASP A 134 -11.19 -12.34 -15.06
CA ASP A 134 -11.12 -13.79 -15.21
C ASP A 134 -10.02 -14.20 -16.21
N ARG A 135 -9.81 -13.42 -17.28
CA ARG A 135 -8.72 -13.65 -18.24
C ARG A 135 -7.36 -13.57 -17.56
N LEU A 136 -7.16 -12.57 -16.71
CA LEU A 136 -5.91 -12.37 -15.97
C LEU A 136 -5.66 -13.54 -15.01
N ALA A 137 -6.66 -13.95 -14.24
CA ALA A 137 -6.58 -15.10 -13.35
C ALA A 137 -6.28 -16.39 -14.12
N PHE A 138 -6.97 -16.63 -15.23
CA PHE A 138 -6.79 -17.82 -16.06
C PHE A 138 -5.39 -17.90 -16.70
N ARG A 139 -4.88 -16.79 -17.28
CA ARG A 139 -3.51 -16.73 -17.80
C ARG A 139 -2.47 -17.01 -16.72
N ARG A 140 -2.68 -16.46 -15.52
CA ARG A 140 -1.78 -16.66 -14.38
C ARG A 140 -1.76 -18.14 -13.97
N GLN A 141 -2.92 -18.76 -13.81
CA GLN A 141 -3.03 -20.18 -13.46
C GLN A 141 -2.30 -21.09 -14.47
N LEU A 142 -2.52 -20.87 -15.77
CA LEU A 142 -1.84 -21.63 -16.82
C LEU A 142 -0.32 -21.45 -16.76
N THR A 143 0.14 -20.22 -16.58
CA THR A 143 1.57 -19.90 -16.51
C THR A 143 2.23 -20.53 -15.28
N GLU A 144 1.59 -20.47 -14.12
CA GLU A 144 2.09 -21.09 -12.88
C GLU A 144 2.15 -22.62 -13.02
N ALA A 145 1.14 -23.25 -13.63
CA ALA A 145 1.15 -24.68 -13.90
C ALA A 145 2.27 -25.07 -14.87
N TYR A 146 2.52 -24.26 -15.90
CA TYR A 146 3.63 -24.46 -16.83
C TYR A 146 4.99 -24.35 -16.14
N LEU A 147 5.20 -23.31 -15.33
CA LEU A 147 6.44 -23.11 -14.58
C LEU A 147 6.70 -24.26 -13.60
N LYS A 148 5.65 -24.74 -12.92
CA LYS A 148 5.74 -25.91 -12.04
C LYS A 148 6.20 -27.16 -12.81
N LYS A 149 5.55 -27.48 -13.93
CA LYS A 149 5.95 -28.61 -14.80
C LYS A 149 7.38 -28.47 -15.31
N LYS A 150 7.79 -27.25 -15.67
CA LYS A 150 9.15 -26.95 -16.15
C LYS A 150 10.19 -27.15 -15.03
N ALA A 151 9.87 -26.75 -13.81
CA ALA A 151 10.72 -26.96 -12.63
C ALA A 151 10.85 -28.46 -12.30
N GLU A 152 9.75 -29.21 -12.30
CA GLU A 152 9.73 -30.66 -12.09
C GLU A 152 10.56 -31.39 -13.14
N LYS A 153 10.42 -31.03 -14.43
CA LYS A 153 11.22 -31.59 -15.52
C LYS A 153 12.71 -31.28 -15.39
N LYS A 154 13.07 -30.13 -14.81
CA LYS A 154 14.46 -29.75 -14.53
C LYS A 154 15.02 -30.51 -13.33
N ALA A 155 14.21 -30.79 -12.31
CA ALA A 155 14.61 -31.51 -11.10
C ALA A 155 14.65 -33.04 -11.26
N GLY A 156 13.82 -33.60 -12.14
CA GLY A 156 13.71 -35.04 -12.41
C GLY A 156 14.62 -35.57 -13.52
N LYS A 157 15.64 -34.82 -13.94
CA LYS A 157 16.58 -35.26 -14.98
C LYS A 157 17.89 -35.73 -14.31
N PRO A 158 18.36 -36.98 -14.54
CA PRO A 158 19.74 -37.36 -14.21
C PRO A 158 20.76 -36.59 -15.06
#